data_AF-A0A497MXH8-F1
#
_entry.id   AF-A0A497MXH8-F1
#
_cell.length_a   1.000
_cell.length_b   1.000
_cell.length_c   1.000
_cell.angle_alpha   90.00
_cell.angle_beta   90.00
_cell.angle_gamma   90.00
#
_symmetry.space_group_name_H-M   'P 1'
#
loop_
_entity.id
_entity.type
_entity.pdbx_description
1 polymer ?
#
loop_
_entity_poly.entity_id
_entity_poly.type
_entity_poly.pdbx_seq_one_letter_code
_entity_poly.pdbx_strand_id
1 'polypeptide(L)'
;MWEGGGRGASDRILSYYSYLFGFPSHRVLLLEQVVVTLIGGALPLILYKGVSSLLPSLLFALSTFTLPSLLSDLLTSLLLSGDPLFTPRRCTALSLVASLPWVSILTLLGLAARLTGSHALIPRAFMAGFSLSLSLRLLALYALTSRDRFRALLSSILQPLSCLFSAIPLLPIDWRSLLLGLTSSLILLSAVWLVVKVVERWRGDREQIRLLPLF
;
A
#
# COMPACT_ATOMS: atom_id res chain seq x y z
N MET A 1 -3.38 -10.80 50.94
CA MET A 1 -2.12 -11.32 50.37
C MET A 1 -2.42 -12.03 49.04
N TRP A 2 -2.82 -11.29 48.00
CA TRP A 2 -3.21 -11.82 46.67
C TRP A 2 -2.77 -10.89 45.51
N GLU A 3 -1.75 -10.05 45.71
CA GLU A 3 -1.31 -9.06 44.70
C GLU A 3 -0.33 -9.62 43.65
N GLY A 4 0.14 -10.86 43.78
CA GLY A 4 1.15 -11.46 42.89
C GLY A 4 0.63 -12.18 41.64
N GLY A 5 -0.64 -12.63 41.64
CA GLY A 5 -1.17 -13.51 40.57
C GLY A 5 -1.51 -12.78 39.27
N GLY A 6 -2.00 -11.53 39.36
CA GLY A 6 -2.44 -10.75 38.20
C GLY A 6 -1.29 -10.29 37.30
N ARG A 7 -0.14 -9.92 37.88
CA ARG A 7 1.06 -9.50 37.13
C ARG A 7 1.65 -10.65 36.31
N GLY A 8 1.79 -11.83 36.91
CA GLY A 8 2.31 -13.01 36.21
C GLY A 8 1.39 -13.57 35.13
N ALA A 9 0.08 -13.31 35.20
CA ALA A 9 -0.86 -13.62 34.13
C ALA A 9 -0.79 -12.59 33.00
N SER A 10 -0.73 -11.30 33.34
CA SER A 10 -0.60 -10.20 32.38
C SER A 10 0.72 -10.28 31.60
N ASP A 11 1.84 -10.58 32.27
CA ASP A 11 3.14 -10.77 31.63
C ASP A 11 3.16 -12.01 30.72
N ARG A 12 2.45 -13.08 31.09
CA ARG A 12 2.31 -14.26 30.22
C ARG A 12 1.51 -13.93 28.97
N ILE A 13 0.41 -13.20 29.12
CA ILE A 13 -0.40 -12.73 27.99
C ILE A 13 0.44 -11.81 27.10
N LEU A 14 1.14 -10.83 27.66
CA LEU A 14 2.04 -9.94 26.91
C LEU A 14 3.16 -10.70 26.20
N SER A 15 3.77 -11.70 26.84
CA SER A 15 4.80 -12.55 26.22
C SER A 15 4.26 -13.41 25.07
N TYR A 16 3.04 -13.94 25.23
CA TYR A 16 2.39 -14.74 24.19
C TYR A 16 1.94 -13.87 23.02
N TYR A 17 1.42 -12.67 23.28
CA TYR A 17 1.03 -11.71 22.25
C TYR A 17 2.23 -11.11 21.50
N SER A 18 3.32 -10.79 22.21
CA SER A 18 4.55 -10.29 21.57
C SER A 18 5.23 -11.36 20.71
N TYR A 19 5.10 -12.64 21.07
CA TYR A 19 5.52 -13.77 20.23
C TYR A 19 4.62 -13.96 19.00
N LEU A 20 3.30 -13.87 19.17
CA LEU A 20 2.32 -14.06 18.10
C LEU A 20 2.32 -12.90 17.07
N PHE A 21 2.69 -11.70 17.51
CA PHE A 21 2.87 -10.51 16.69
C PHE A 21 4.33 -10.05 16.68
N GLY A 22 5.26 -10.98 16.43
CA GLY A 22 6.65 -10.67 16.11
C GLY A 22 6.73 -9.80 14.86
N PHE A 23 6.49 -8.50 15.02
CA PHE A 23 6.46 -7.57 13.90
C PHE A 23 7.89 -7.53 13.32
N PRO A 24 8.07 -7.63 12.00
CA PRO A 24 9.40 -7.70 11.38
C PRO A 24 10.18 -6.40 11.61
N SER A 25 11.49 -6.50 11.84
CA SER A 25 12.32 -5.31 12.05
C SER A 25 12.26 -4.37 10.84
N HIS A 26 12.52 -3.07 11.02
CA HIS A 26 12.43 -2.11 9.92
C HIS A 26 13.35 -2.46 8.74
N ARG A 27 14.53 -3.02 9.01
CA ARG A 27 15.47 -3.48 7.97
C ARG A 27 14.91 -4.64 7.16
N VAL A 28 14.22 -5.57 7.82
CA VAL A 28 13.55 -6.70 7.15
C VAL A 28 12.43 -6.18 6.26
N LEU A 29 11.61 -5.26 6.74
CA LEU A 29 10.54 -4.64 5.94
C LEU A 29 11.08 -3.90 4.71
N LEU A 30 12.18 -3.15 4.87
CA LEU A 30 12.83 -2.48 3.73
C LEU A 30 13.34 -3.49 2.70
N LEU A 31 13.97 -4.58 3.15
CA LEU A 31 14.46 -5.62 2.28
C LEU A 31 13.31 -6.33 1.55
N GLU A 32 12.24 -6.69 2.27
CA GLU A 32 11.04 -7.26 1.68
C GLU A 32 10.41 -6.33 0.65
N GLN A 33 10.32 -5.04 0.94
CA GLN A 33 9.79 -4.04 0.00
C GLN A 33 10.65 -3.96 -1.26
N VAL A 34 11.97 -3.89 -1.13
CA VAL A 34 12.89 -3.89 -2.28
C VAL A 34 12.72 -5.18 -3.09
N VAL A 35 12.69 -6.34 -2.45
CA VAL A 35 12.54 -7.64 -3.12
C VAL A 35 11.20 -7.72 -3.85
N VAL A 36 10.09 -7.39 -3.19
CA VAL A 36 8.74 -7.46 -3.76
C VAL A 36 8.58 -6.47 -4.91
N THR A 37 9.06 -5.24 -4.77
CA THR A 37 8.92 -4.21 -5.81
C THR A 37 9.86 -4.46 -7.00
N LEU A 38 11.09 -4.93 -6.75
CA LEU A 38 12.07 -5.21 -7.79
C LEU A 38 11.74 -6.49 -8.55
N ILE A 39 11.59 -7.62 -7.84
CA ILE A 39 11.33 -8.92 -8.47
C ILE A 39 9.89 -8.97 -8.98
N GLY A 40 8.94 -8.54 -8.16
CA GLY A 40 7.51 -8.51 -8.52
C GLY A 40 7.19 -7.53 -9.64
N GLY A 41 7.88 -6.38 -9.70
CA GLY A 41 7.75 -5.43 -10.81
C GLY A 41 8.39 -5.91 -12.12
N ALA A 42 9.47 -6.70 -12.04
CA ALA A 42 10.18 -7.19 -13.22
C ALA A 42 9.51 -8.43 -13.83
N LEU A 43 8.94 -9.30 -12.98
CA LEU A 43 8.35 -10.57 -13.37
C LEU A 43 7.31 -10.48 -14.52
N PRO A 44 6.35 -9.53 -14.52
CA PRO A 44 5.39 -9.36 -15.61
C PRO A 44 6.04 -9.16 -16.99
N LEU A 45 7.10 -8.35 -17.04
CA LEU A 45 7.80 -8.03 -18.29
C LEU A 45 8.65 -9.21 -18.77
N ILE A 46 9.27 -9.95 -17.84
CA ILE A 46 10.01 -11.18 -18.13
C ILE A 46 9.06 -12.25 -18.68
N LEU A 47 7.87 -12.41 -18.07
CA LEU A 47 6.86 -13.35 -18.58
C LEU A 47 6.37 -12.96 -19.97
N TYR A 48 6.27 -11.66 -20.24
CA TYR A 48 5.77 -11.15 -21.50
C TYR A 48 6.78 -11.23 -22.65
N LYS A 49 7.99 -10.68 -22.44
CA LYS A 49 9.05 -10.53 -23.46
C LYS A 49 10.06 -11.69 -23.45
N GLY A 50 10.07 -12.51 -22.40
CA GLY A 50 10.99 -13.64 -22.21
C GLY A 50 12.25 -13.29 -21.41
N VAL A 51 13.14 -14.27 -21.25
CA VAL A 51 14.35 -14.17 -20.41
C VAL A 51 15.35 -13.13 -20.93
N SER A 52 15.34 -12.86 -22.24
CA SER A 52 16.19 -11.82 -22.85
C SER A 52 15.89 -10.41 -22.33
N SER A 53 14.70 -10.18 -21.76
CA SER A 53 14.33 -8.90 -21.16
C SER A 53 14.67 -8.78 -19.68
N LEU A 54 15.44 -9.69 -19.08
CA LEU A 54 15.77 -9.67 -17.65
C LEU A 54 16.31 -8.30 -17.20
N LEU A 55 17.40 -7.83 -17.81
CA LEU A 55 18.05 -6.58 -17.46
C LEU A 55 17.13 -5.36 -17.62
N PRO A 56 16.46 -5.14 -18.78
CA PRO A 56 15.55 -4.01 -18.92
C PRO A 56 14.32 -4.10 -17.99
N SER A 57 13.86 -5.31 -17.64
CA SER A 57 12.74 -5.49 -16.71
C SER A 57 13.12 -5.16 -15.27
N LEU A 58 14.35 -5.51 -14.84
CA LEU A 58 14.89 -5.13 -13.55
C LEU A 58 15.10 -3.61 -13.44
N LEU A 59 15.64 -2.98 -14.48
CA LEU A 59 15.80 -1.52 -14.53
C LEU A 59 14.45 -0.80 -14.49
N PHE A 60 13.46 -1.33 -15.21
CA PHE A 60 12.07 -0.84 -15.12
C PHE A 60 11.54 -0.95 -13.69
N ALA A 61 11.63 -2.13 -13.06
CA ALA A 61 11.12 -2.33 -11.71
C ALA A 61 11.84 -1.47 -10.65
N LEU A 62 13.15 -1.27 -10.82
CA LEU A 62 13.94 -0.40 -9.97
C LEU A 62 13.47 1.07 -10.08
N SER A 63 13.35 1.57 -11.30
CA SER A 63 13.00 2.98 -11.57
C SER A 63 11.53 3.30 -11.32
N THR A 64 10.62 2.36 -11.60
CA THR A 64 9.17 2.58 -11.54
C THR A 64 8.54 2.21 -10.20
N PHE A 65 9.06 1.19 -9.49
CA PHE A 65 8.47 0.75 -8.21
C PHE A 65 9.41 0.95 -7.04
N THR A 66 10.64 0.47 -7.13
CA THR A 66 11.54 0.40 -5.98
C THR A 66 11.95 1.80 -5.49
N LEU A 67 12.56 2.61 -6.35
CA LEU A 67 12.99 3.97 -5.98
C LEU A 67 11.81 4.88 -5.59
N PRO A 68 10.69 4.93 -6.35
CA PRO A 68 9.57 5.80 -6.00
C PRO A 68 8.88 5.38 -4.69
N SER A 69 8.85 4.08 -4.36
CA SER A 69 8.30 3.59 -3.09
C SER A 69 9.15 4.00 -1.90
N LEU A 70 10.48 3.81 -1.97
CA LEU A 70 11.40 4.20 -0.91
C LEU A 70 11.39 5.73 -0.69
N LEU A 71 11.37 6.51 -1.78
CA LEU A 71 11.29 7.97 -1.69
C LEU A 71 9.96 8.40 -1.06
N SER A 72 8.85 7.77 -1.47
CA SER A 72 7.54 8.08 -0.88
C SER A 72 7.49 7.73 0.61
N ASP A 73 8.14 6.66 1.06
CA ASP A 73 8.16 6.29 2.48
C ASP A 73 8.92 7.30 3.31
N LEU A 74 10.08 7.73 2.82
CA LEU A 74 10.87 8.79 3.45
C LEU A 74 10.03 10.07 3.55
N LEU A 75 9.45 10.53 2.45
CA LEU A 75 8.62 11.73 2.45
C LEU A 75 7.39 11.59 3.36
N THR A 76 6.70 10.45 3.33
CA THR A 76 5.54 10.19 4.20
C THR A 76 5.93 10.22 5.67
N SER A 77 7.08 9.66 6.03
CA SER A 77 7.59 9.69 7.40
C SER A 77 7.94 11.11 7.87
N LEU A 78 8.39 11.99 6.96
CA LEU A 78 8.66 13.40 7.26
C LEU A 78 7.36 14.20 7.40
N LEU A 79 6.41 14.01 6.48
CA LEU A 79 5.11 14.69 6.46
C LEU A 79 4.25 14.38 7.70
N LEU A 80 4.32 13.13 8.18
CA LEU A 80 3.55 12.62 9.33
C LEU A 80 4.39 12.50 10.62
N SER A 81 5.57 13.13 10.66
CA SER A 81 6.48 13.08 11.83
C SER A 81 5.88 13.59 13.15
N GLY A 82 4.78 14.34 13.08
CA GLY A 82 4.03 14.81 14.25
C GLY A 82 3.07 13.80 14.88
N ASP A 83 2.80 12.67 14.22
CA ASP A 83 1.87 11.65 14.70
C ASP A 83 2.62 10.44 15.30
N PRO A 84 2.42 10.09 16.58
CA PRO A 84 3.14 8.99 17.24
C PRO A 84 2.81 7.62 16.64
N LEU A 85 1.70 7.52 15.90
CA LEU A 85 1.27 6.30 15.23
C LEU A 85 2.00 6.05 13.90
N PHE A 86 2.62 7.06 13.29
CA PHE A 86 3.29 6.94 12.00
C PHE A 86 4.81 6.90 12.16
N THR A 87 5.29 5.74 12.59
CA THR A 87 6.73 5.45 12.58
C THR A 87 7.19 5.08 11.16
N PRO A 88 8.46 5.34 10.78
CA PRO A 88 8.97 4.97 9.45
C PRO A 88 8.77 3.49 9.12
N ARG A 89 8.80 2.63 10.14
CA ARG A 89 8.49 1.20 10.05
C ARG A 89 7.07 0.91 9.58
N ARG A 90 6.07 1.65 10.07
CA ARG A 90 4.67 1.49 9.67
C ARG A 90 4.43 2.04 8.28
N CYS A 91 5.13 3.11 7.88
CA CYS A 91 5.08 3.63 6.51
C CYS A 91 5.60 2.59 5.50
N THR A 92 6.76 1.99 5.75
CA THR A 92 7.30 0.92 4.87
C THR A 92 6.38 -0.30 4.81
N ALA A 93 5.79 -0.69 5.95
CA ALA A 93 4.83 -1.80 5.96
C ALA A 93 3.58 -1.48 5.15
N LEU A 94 3.06 -0.25 5.25
CA LEU A 94 1.92 0.21 4.46
C LEU A 94 2.24 0.20 2.96
N SER A 95 3.42 0.67 2.57
CA SER A 95 3.86 0.69 1.16
C SER A 95 4.08 -0.69 0.59
N LEU A 96 4.63 -1.61 1.39
CA LEU A 96 4.74 -3.02 1.05
C LEU A 96 3.35 -3.60 0.77
N VAL A 97 2.43 -3.50 1.73
CA VAL A 97 1.06 -4.03 1.60
C VAL A 97 0.31 -3.40 0.41
N ALA A 98 0.48 -2.11 0.17
CA ALA A 98 -0.12 -1.42 -0.97
C ALA A 98 0.48 -1.82 -2.33
N SER A 99 1.74 -2.29 -2.35
CA SER A 99 2.42 -2.74 -3.58
C SER A 99 2.08 -4.18 -3.97
N LEU A 100 1.74 -5.06 -3.01
CA LEU A 100 1.34 -6.45 -3.26
C LEU A 100 0.20 -6.60 -4.29
N PRO A 101 -0.95 -5.92 -4.13
CA PRO A 101 -2.03 -6.01 -5.11
C PRO A 101 -1.59 -5.51 -6.48
N TRP A 102 -0.78 -4.45 -6.52
CA TRP A 102 -0.27 -3.90 -7.78
C TRP A 102 0.60 -4.91 -8.53
N VAL A 103 1.58 -5.52 -7.85
CA VAL A 103 2.43 -6.58 -8.39
C VAL A 103 1.59 -7.80 -8.81
N SER A 104 0.61 -8.20 -8.01
CA SER A 104 -0.24 -9.35 -8.31
C SER A 104 -1.08 -9.15 -9.59
N ILE A 105 -1.69 -7.97 -9.76
CA ILE A 105 -2.49 -7.65 -10.95
C ILE A 105 -1.57 -7.58 -12.18
N LEU A 106 -0.40 -6.94 -12.04
CA LEU A 106 0.57 -6.85 -13.12
C LEU A 106 1.08 -8.21 -13.57
N THR A 107 1.38 -9.12 -12.65
CA THR A 107 1.87 -10.47 -12.98
C THR A 107 0.78 -11.29 -13.66
N LEU A 108 -0.45 -11.27 -13.14
CA LEU A 108 -1.60 -11.97 -13.73
C LEU A 108 -1.92 -11.48 -15.15
N LEU A 109 -2.02 -10.17 -15.35
CA LEU A 109 -2.33 -9.61 -16.67
C LEU A 109 -1.12 -9.62 -17.61
N GLY A 110 0.11 -9.62 -17.09
CA GLY A 110 1.33 -9.84 -17.87
C GLY A 110 1.38 -11.26 -18.45
N LEU A 111 0.99 -12.27 -17.66
CA LEU A 111 0.81 -13.63 -18.15
C LEU A 111 -0.33 -13.72 -19.18
N ALA A 112 -1.47 -13.08 -18.92
CA ALA A 112 -2.57 -13.03 -19.88
C ALA A 112 -2.17 -12.32 -21.20
N ALA A 113 -1.35 -11.26 -21.12
CA ALA A 113 -0.77 -10.58 -22.28
C ALA A 113 0.10 -11.52 -23.12
N ARG A 114 0.88 -12.39 -22.47
CA ARG A 114 1.68 -13.41 -23.17
C ARG A 114 0.80 -14.42 -23.90
N LEU A 115 -0.26 -14.90 -23.26
CA LEU A 115 -1.16 -15.91 -23.82
C LEU A 115 -2.02 -15.38 -24.98
N THR A 116 -2.45 -14.12 -24.88
CA THR A 116 -3.34 -13.49 -25.89
C THR A 116 -2.59 -12.71 -26.98
N GLY A 117 -1.29 -12.45 -26.79
CA GLY A 117 -0.50 -11.57 -27.65
C GLY A 117 -0.85 -10.08 -27.52
N SER A 118 -1.72 -9.68 -26.59
CA SER A 118 -2.17 -8.29 -26.48
C SER A 118 -1.24 -7.43 -25.62
N HIS A 119 -0.49 -6.54 -26.27
CA HIS A 119 0.40 -5.57 -25.59
C HIS A 119 -0.36 -4.57 -24.71
N ALA A 120 -1.63 -4.26 -25.05
CA ALA A 120 -2.44 -3.26 -24.35
C ALA A 120 -2.85 -3.68 -22.92
N LEU A 121 -2.68 -4.95 -22.56
CA LEU A 121 -3.03 -5.45 -21.23
C LEU A 121 -2.05 -4.99 -20.15
N ILE A 122 -0.78 -4.76 -20.48
CA ILE A 122 0.24 -4.32 -19.51
C ILE A 122 -0.05 -2.91 -18.95
N PRO A 123 -0.27 -1.87 -19.77
CA PRO A 123 -0.61 -0.55 -19.24
C PRO A 123 -1.95 -0.53 -18.52
N ARG A 124 -2.92 -1.36 -18.93
CA ARG A 124 -4.19 -1.51 -18.20
C ARG A 124 -4.00 -2.14 -16.83
N ALA A 125 -3.16 -3.16 -16.74
CA ALA A 125 -2.80 -3.81 -15.48
C ALA A 125 -2.07 -2.85 -14.53
N PHE A 126 -1.17 -2.03 -15.08
CA PHE A 126 -0.48 -1.00 -14.32
C PHE A 126 -1.46 0.00 -13.72
N MET A 127 -2.40 0.50 -14.53
CA MET A 127 -3.42 1.45 -14.06
C MET A 127 -4.42 0.85 -13.07
N ALA A 128 -4.77 -0.43 -13.22
CA ALA A 128 -5.62 -1.15 -12.26
C ALA A 128 -4.92 -1.37 -10.92
N GLY A 129 -3.62 -1.67 -10.94
CA GLY A 129 -2.82 -1.73 -9.71
C GLY A 129 -2.63 -0.36 -9.04
N PHE A 130 -2.47 0.71 -9.84
CA PHE A 130 -2.43 2.09 -9.36
C PHE A 130 -3.70 2.46 -8.60
N SER A 131 -4.87 2.19 -9.16
CA SER A 131 -6.15 2.53 -8.55
C SER A 131 -6.36 1.79 -7.22
N LEU A 132 -6.05 0.49 -7.18
CA LEU A 132 -6.16 -0.31 -5.97
C LEU A 132 -5.17 0.11 -4.87
N SER A 133 -3.91 0.36 -5.23
CA SER A 133 -2.87 0.83 -4.29
C SER A 133 -3.25 2.18 -3.66
N LEU A 134 -3.73 3.12 -4.49
CA LEU A 134 -4.20 4.43 -4.04
C LEU A 134 -5.35 4.30 -3.04
N SER A 135 -6.38 3.50 -3.37
CA SER A 135 -7.54 3.31 -2.51
C SER A 135 -7.21 2.63 -1.18
N LEU A 136 -6.33 1.61 -1.18
CA LEU A 136 -5.88 0.95 0.03
C LEU A 136 -5.08 1.88 0.94
N ARG A 137 -4.18 2.69 0.37
CA ARG A 137 -3.41 3.69 1.12
C ARG A 137 -4.31 4.76 1.72
N LEU A 138 -5.28 5.26 0.97
CA LEU A 138 -6.23 6.24 1.49
C LEU A 138 -7.00 5.65 2.68
N LEU A 139 -7.56 4.44 2.52
CA LEU A 139 -8.30 3.77 3.58
C LEU A 139 -7.45 3.57 4.83
N ALA A 140 -6.23 3.05 4.69
CA ALA A 140 -5.34 2.78 5.82
C ALA A 140 -4.90 4.06 6.53
N LEU A 141 -4.56 5.11 5.79
CA LEU A 141 -4.13 6.38 6.39
C LEU A 141 -5.29 7.12 7.07
N TYR A 142 -6.49 7.12 6.48
CA TYR A 142 -7.67 7.68 7.12
C TYR A 142 -8.12 6.89 8.35
N ALA A 143 -7.95 5.58 8.36
CA ALA A 143 -8.26 4.76 9.52
C ALA A 143 -7.29 4.98 10.70
N LEU A 144 -6.04 5.37 10.40
CA LEU A 144 -4.96 5.48 11.40
C LEU A 144 -4.65 6.92 11.83
N THR A 145 -4.91 7.94 11.00
CA THR A 145 -4.75 9.34 11.42
C THR A 145 -6.03 9.88 12.04
N SER A 146 -5.90 10.51 13.21
CA SER A 146 -7.00 11.23 13.85
C SER A 146 -6.84 12.75 13.76
N ARG A 147 -5.65 13.25 13.42
CA ARG A 147 -5.29 14.67 13.60
C ARG A 147 -5.23 15.44 12.28
N ASP A 148 -4.49 14.94 11.28
CA ASP A 148 -4.21 15.69 10.05
C ASP A 148 -4.66 14.95 8.79
N ARG A 149 -5.98 14.96 8.52
CA ARG A 149 -6.61 14.34 7.34
C ARG A 149 -6.00 14.80 6.01
N PHE A 150 -5.60 16.07 5.91
CA PHE A 150 -4.98 16.61 4.70
C PHE A 150 -3.59 16.03 4.42
N ARG A 151 -2.75 15.87 5.46
CA ARG A 151 -1.42 15.27 5.32
C ARG A 151 -1.51 13.78 5.01
N ALA A 152 -2.50 13.08 5.57
CA ALA A 152 -2.82 11.70 5.21
C ALA A 152 -3.27 11.56 3.74
N LEU A 153 -4.08 12.50 3.24
CA LEU A 153 -4.46 12.50 1.82
C LEU A 153 -3.23 12.73 0.93
N LEU A 154 -2.39 13.72 1.23
CA LEU A 154 -1.19 14.01 0.44
C LEU A 154 -0.20 12.82 0.44
N SER A 155 0.02 12.19 1.59
CA SER A 155 0.88 11.01 1.69
C SER A 155 0.31 9.77 1.00
N SER A 156 -1.02 9.59 1.00
CA SER A 156 -1.67 8.47 0.30
C SER A 156 -1.40 8.50 -1.20
N ILE A 157 -1.40 9.70 -1.78
CA ILE A 157 -1.24 9.98 -3.21
C ILE A 157 0.23 9.89 -3.64
N LEU A 158 1.17 10.14 -2.72
CA LEU A 158 2.58 10.35 -3.05
C LEU A 158 3.26 9.14 -3.72
N GLN A 159 3.12 7.92 -3.19
CA GLN A 159 3.70 6.71 -3.79
C GLN A 159 3.05 6.35 -5.13
N PRO A 160 1.71 6.22 -5.24
CA PRO A 160 1.12 5.81 -6.50
C PRO A 160 1.36 6.84 -7.60
N LEU A 161 1.39 8.15 -7.29
CA LEU A 161 1.77 9.16 -8.28
C LEU A 161 3.24 9.14 -8.66
N SER A 162 4.16 8.92 -7.70
CA SER A 162 5.59 8.82 -8.03
C SER A 162 5.88 7.60 -8.91
N CYS A 163 5.22 6.47 -8.66
CA CYS A 163 5.24 5.29 -9.52
C CYS A 163 4.65 5.59 -10.91
N LEU A 164 3.52 6.32 -11.00
CA LEU A 164 2.92 6.68 -12.29
C LEU A 164 3.83 7.61 -13.09
N PHE A 165 4.38 8.65 -12.46
CA PHE A 165 5.25 9.63 -13.12
C PHE A 165 6.52 8.99 -13.68
N SER A 166 7.12 8.07 -12.91
CA SER A 166 8.28 7.29 -13.37
C SER A 166 7.93 6.28 -14.46
N ALA A 167 6.69 5.76 -14.51
CA ALA A 167 6.26 4.82 -15.54
C ALA A 167 6.02 5.46 -16.92
N ILE A 168 5.59 6.72 -16.99
CA ILE A 168 5.25 7.42 -18.25
C ILE A 168 6.34 7.30 -19.34
N PRO A 169 7.63 7.56 -19.06
CA PRO A 169 8.67 7.46 -20.09
C PRO A 169 9.02 6.02 -20.49
N LEU A 170 8.76 5.04 -19.62
CA LEU A 170 9.21 3.66 -19.78
C LEU A 170 8.13 2.73 -20.35
N LEU A 171 6.86 3.05 -20.09
CA LEU A 171 5.71 2.28 -20.51
C LEU A 171 4.87 3.13 -21.47
N PRO A 172 4.64 2.69 -22.73
CA PRO A 172 3.75 3.40 -23.64
C PRO A 172 2.30 3.26 -23.13
N ILE A 173 1.85 4.23 -22.34
CA ILE A 173 0.49 4.26 -21.80
C ILE A 173 -0.41 4.96 -22.82
N ASP A 174 -1.28 4.19 -23.47
CA ASP A 174 -2.32 4.74 -24.33
C ASP A 174 -3.29 5.62 -23.54
N TRP A 175 -3.80 6.69 -24.17
CA TRP A 175 -4.77 7.60 -23.57
C TRP A 175 -6.02 6.86 -23.05
N ARG A 176 -6.45 5.80 -23.75
CA ARG A 176 -7.57 4.94 -23.33
C ARG A 176 -7.29 4.24 -22.00
N SER A 177 -6.09 3.68 -21.84
CA SER A 177 -5.69 3.00 -20.61
C SER A 177 -5.58 3.98 -19.44
N LEU A 178 -5.08 5.19 -19.70
CA LEU A 178 -5.01 6.27 -18.72
C LEU A 178 -6.42 6.72 -18.26
N LEU A 179 -7.34 6.97 -19.20
CA LEU A 179 -8.73 7.33 -18.89
C LEU A 179 -9.46 6.24 -18.09
N LEU A 180 -9.34 4.98 -18.50
CA LEU A 180 -9.91 3.84 -17.77
C LEU A 180 -9.32 3.71 -16.37
N GLY A 181 -8.01 3.92 -16.24
CA GLY A 181 -7.32 3.96 -14.97
C GLY A 181 -7.85 5.04 -14.04
N LEU A 182 -7.87 6.29 -14.50
CA LEU A 182 -8.32 7.43 -13.70
C LEU A 182 -9.79 7.31 -13.29
N THR A 183 -10.67 6.87 -14.20
CA THR A 183 -12.08 6.61 -13.87
C THR A 183 -12.21 5.50 -12.83
N SER A 184 -11.45 4.41 -12.95
CA SER A 184 -11.43 3.34 -11.93
C SER A 184 -10.95 3.84 -10.57
N SER A 185 -9.91 4.70 -10.55
CA SER A 185 -9.42 5.33 -9.32
C SER A 185 -10.48 6.21 -8.67
N LEU A 186 -11.18 7.05 -9.44
CA LEU A 186 -12.26 7.89 -8.91
C LEU A 186 -13.40 7.05 -8.32
N ILE A 187 -13.78 5.96 -8.98
CA ILE A 187 -14.80 5.05 -8.49
C ILE A 187 -14.36 4.42 -7.17
N LEU A 188 -13.18 3.82 -7.11
CA LEU A 188 -12.69 3.18 -5.88
C LEU A 188 -12.44 4.18 -4.74
N LEU A 189 -11.97 5.39 -5.03
CA LEU A 189 -11.84 6.47 -4.05
C LEU A 189 -13.19 6.87 -3.48
N SER A 190 -14.21 7.04 -4.34
CA SER A 190 -15.56 7.37 -3.90
C SER A 190 -16.17 6.26 -3.04
N ALA A 191 -15.91 5.00 -3.38
CA ALA A 191 -16.34 3.84 -2.61
C ALA A 191 -15.65 3.79 -1.23
N VAL A 192 -14.33 3.99 -1.17
CA VAL A 192 -13.59 4.06 0.10
C VAL A 192 -14.12 5.21 0.96
N TRP A 193 -14.36 6.38 0.38
CA TRP A 193 -14.89 7.53 1.10
C TRP A 193 -16.30 7.28 1.64
N LEU A 194 -17.16 6.63 0.86
CA LEU A 194 -18.48 6.20 1.32
C LEU A 194 -18.37 5.26 2.52
N VAL A 195 -17.50 4.25 2.44
CA VAL A 195 -17.26 3.30 3.53
C VAL A 195 -16.78 4.02 4.79
N VAL A 196 -15.79 4.92 4.67
CA VAL A 196 -15.29 5.72 5.80
C VAL A 196 -16.42 6.53 6.42
N LYS A 197 -17.24 7.22 5.61
CA LYS A 197 -18.39 7.99 6.11
C LYS A 197 -19.45 7.14 6.80
N VAL A 198 -19.75 5.96 6.25
CA VAL A 198 -20.68 5.02 6.88
C VAL A 198 -20.11 4.60 8.24
N VAL A 199 -18.85 4.17 8.31
CA VAL A 199 -18.22 3.77 9.56
C VAL A 199 -18.19 4.91 10.58
N GLU A 200 -17.88 6.14 10.17
CA GLU A 200 -17.92 7.32 11.05
C GLU A 200 -19.34 7.57 11.59
N ARG A 201 -20.37 7.49 10.74
CA ARG A 201 -21.77 7.66 11.15
C ARG A 201 -22.21 6.59 12.16
N TRP A 202 -21.89 5.33 11.87
CA TRP A 202 -22.17 4.20 12.77
C TRP A 202 -21.43 4.32 14.11
N ARG A 203 -20.23 4.89 14.13
CA ARG A 203 -19.47 5.18 15.36
C ARG A 203 -20.11 6.30 16.17
N GLY A 204 -20.54 7.39 15.52
CA GLY A 204 -21.25 8.49 16.18
C GLY A 204 -22.56 8.06 16.83
N ASP A 205 -23.31 7.15 16.18
CA ASP A 205 -24.54 6.58 16.75
C ASP A 205 -24.25 5.67 17.97
N ARG A 206 -23.08 5.01 18.04
CA ARG A 206 -22.68 4.21 19.21
C ARG A 206 -22.05 5.02 20.35
N GLU A 207 -21.38 6.14 20.08
CA GLU A 207 -20.88 7.03 21.14
C GLU A 207 -22.02 7.70 21.92
N GLN A 208 -23.24 7.78 21.35
CA GLN A 208 -24.45 8.17 22.09
C GLN A 208 -24.95 7.07 23.05
N ILE A 209 -24.54 5.81 22.88
CA ILE A 209 -24.84 4.72 23.81
C ILE A 209 -23.74 4.67 24.87
N ARG A 210 -23.89 5.55 25.87
CA ARG A 210 -23.22 5.56 27.18
C ARG A 210 -21.85 4.87 27.22
N LEU A 211 -20.81 5.70 27.27
CA LEU A 211 -19.68 5.41 28.15
C LEU A 211 -20.25 5.26 29.57
N LEU A 212 -20.52 4.02 30.00
CA LEU A 212 -20.55 3.70 31.42
C LEU A 212 -19.17 4.07 31.96
N PRO A 213 -19.06 5.04 32.88
CA PRO A 213 -17.80 5.31 33.52
C PRO A 213 -17.41 4.04 34.28
N LEU A 214 -16.40 3.35 33.77
CA LEU A 214 -15.66 2.35 34.52
C LEU A 214 -14.53 3.07 35.26
N PHE A 215 -14.91 4.06 36.08
CA PHE A 215 -14.21 4.60 37.24
C PHE A 215 -15.21 5.41 38.08
#